data_AF-A0A4R6C8C8-F1
#
_entry.id   AF-A0A4R6C8C8-F1
#
_cell.length_a   1.000
_cell.length_b   1.000
_cell.length_c   1.000
_cell.angle_alpha   90.00
_cell.angle_beta   90.00
_cell.angle_gamma   90.00
#
_symmetry.space_group_name_H-M   'P 1'
#
loop_
_entity.id
_entity.type
_entity.pdbx_description
1 polymer ?
#
loop_
_entity_poly.entity_id
_entity_poly.type
_entity_poly.pdbx_seq_one_letter_code
_entity_poly.pdbx_strand_id
1 'polypeptide(L)'
;MQFIVRIPSQQVYSFMHLKHRYHFNDTNVRDLEKKELGYIHEVIADELIHAHFGNDPCIYLTDLNYIINYTQVQIDSILIIENTLYIFEVKYFNFDLTYNGELYYLANGEALHSLSNQLEKIKKLMRSVFEYKVDVIIVKPFFTNKDQKIYSKHADHYLTMHNYKAFFNSIEKPKFYNQAVAAELI
;
A
#
# COMPACT_ATOMS: atom_id res chain seq x y z
N MET A 1 -10.36 -1.38 15.40
CA MET A 1 -8.91 -1.25 15.12
C MET A 1 -8.27 -0.16 15.98
N GLN A 2 -7.13 -0.40 16.65
CA GLN A 2 -6.40 0.66 17.36
C GLN A 2 -5.59 1.47 16.35
N PHE A 3 -5.79 2.79 16.27
CA PHE A 3 -5.01 3.65 15.39
C PHE A 3 -3.65 3.95 16.04
N ILE A 4 -2.59 3.47 15.39
CA ILE A 4 -1.22 3.82 15.75
C ILE A 4 -0.77 4.88 14.75
N VAL A 5 -0.42 6.05 15.25
CA VAL A 5 0.11 7.14 14.41
C VAL A 5 1.43 6.68 13.81
N ARG A 6 1.53 6.69 12.48
CA ARG A 6 2.78 6.39 11.78
C ARG A 6 3.85 7.39 12.18
N ILE A 7 5.04 6.88 12.45
CA ILE A 7 6.22 7.70 12.71
C ILE A 7 7.10 7.76 11.45
N PRO A 8 7.84 8.85 11.23
CA PRO A 8 8.79 8.92 10.14
C PRO A 8 9.83 7.81 10.27
N SER A 9 10.24 7.24 9.13
CA SER A 9 11.33 6.27 9.13
C SER A 9 12.61 6.88 9.73
N GLN A 10 13.48 6.02 10.27
CA GLN A 10 14.76 6.47 10.84
C GLN A 10 15.56 7.34 9.87
N GLN A 11 15.48 7.06 8.57
CA GLN A 11 16.15 7.86 7.53
C GLN A 11 15.56 9.27 7.44
N VAL A 12 14.23 9.40 7.36
CA VAL A 12 13.56 10.72 7.35
C VAL A 12 13.94 11.51 8.60
N TYR A 13 13.81 10.87 9.77
CA TYR A 13 14.14 11.50 11.05
C TYR A 13 15.60 11.97 11.10
N SER A 14 16.53 11.15 10.61
CA SER A 14 17.94 11.49 10.54
C SER A 14 18.20 12.68 9.61
N PHE A 15 17.62 12.69 8.41
CA PHE A 15 17.81 13.79 7.46
C PHE A 15 17.21 15.11 7.97
N MET A 16 16.03 15.08 8.60
CA MET A 16 15.42 16.26 9.21
C MET A 16 16.36 16.91 10.23
N HIS A 17 17.01 16.12 11.09
CA HIS A 17 17.98 16.64 12.07
C HIS A 17 19.30 17.09 11.44
N LEU A 18 19.80 16.35 10.45
CA LEU A 18 21.07 16.67 9.79
C LEU A 18 20.99 17.94 8.95
N LYS A 19 19.84 18.27 8.36
CA LYS A 19 19.61 19.50 7.58
C LYS A 19 19.94 20.76 8.36
N HIS A 20 19.69 20.76 9.67
CA HIS A 20 19.99 21.91 10.54
C HIS A 20 21.45 21.97 10.98
N ARG A 21 22.21 20.89 10.79
CA ARG A 21 23.58 20.73 11.30
C ARG A 21 24.64 20.74 10.20
N TYR A 22 24.24 20.49 8.96
CA TYR A 22 25.12 20.37 7.81
C TYR A 22 24.56 21.13 6.62
N HIS A 23 25.45 21.64 5.77
CA HIS A 23 25.06 22.19 4.48
C HIS A 23 24.66 21.05 3.54
N PHE A 24 23.38 20.97 3.20
CA PHE A 24 22.88 20.01 2.21
C PHE A 24 23.12 20.56 0.81
N ASN A 25 23.70 19.74 -0.07
CA ASN A 25 23.72 20.03 -1.50
C ASN A 25 22.34 19.75 -2.12
N ASP A 26 22.14 20.15 -3.38
CA ASP A 26 20.86 19.98 -4.08
C ASP A 26 20.39 18.52 -4.15
N THR A 27 21.31 17.56 -4.14
CA THR A 27 20.99 16.13 -4.14
C THR A 27 20.40 15.70 -2.81
N ASN A 28 21.00 16.11 -1.70
CA ASN A 28 20.51 15.81 -0.35
C ASN A 28 19.17 16.49 -0.07
N VAL A 29 18.98 17.72 -0.56
CA VAL A 29 17.70 18.43 -0.45
C VAL A 29 16.60 17.67 -1.19
N ARG A 30 16.83 17.33 -2.47
CA ARG A 30 15.86 16.56 -3.28
C ARG A 30 15.56 15.19 -2.68
N ASP A 31 16.56 14.53 -2.10
CA ASP A 31 16.37 13.23 -1.47
C ASP A 31 15.57 13.32 -0.17
N LEU A 32 15.81 14.35 0.66
CA LEU A 32 14.98 14.63 1.84
C LEU A 32 13.53 14.93 1.42
N GLU A 33 13.33 15.84 0.46
CA GLU A 33 11.99 16.20 -0.02
C GLU A 33 11.23 14.97 -0.51
N LYS A 34 11.89 14.09 -1.28
CA LYS A 34 11.29 12.84 -1.74
C LYS A 34 10.88 11.92 -0.57
N LYS A 35 11.73 11.81 0.45
CA LYS A 35 11.48 10.95 1.63
C LYS A 35 10.37 11.51 2.52
N GLU A 36 10.39 12.81 2.80
CA GLU A 36 9.30 13.50 3.53
C GLU A 36 7.98 13.36 2.78
N LEU A 37 8.00 13.51 1.46
CA LEU A 37 6.82 13.34 0.63
C LEU A 37 6.31 11.90 0.69
N GLY A 38 7.18 10.89 0.65
CA GLY A 38 6.79 9.50 0.86
C GLY A 38 6.06 9.29 2.19
N TYR A 39 6.67 9.75 3.28
CA TYR A 39 6.07 9.67 4.62
C TYR A 39 4.70 10.36 4.72
N ILE A 40 4.56 11.58 4.19
CA ILE A 40 3.27 12.31 4.20
C ILE A 40 2.18 11.49 3.50
N HIS A 41 2.50 10.85 2.38
CA HIS A 41 1.54 10.09 1.61
C HIS A 41 1.19 8.75 2.26
N GLU A 42 2.11 8.14 3.00
CA GLU A 42 1.81 6.99 3.86
C GLU A 42 0.87 7.37 5.01
N VAL A 43 1.08 8.51 5.65
CA VAL A 43 0.17 9.04 6.68
C VAL A 43 -1.23 9.27 6.11
N ILE A 44 -1.33 9.88 4.92
CA ILE A 44 -2.63 10.07 4.24
C ILE A 44 -3.30 8.72 3.99
N ALA A 45 -2.57 7.71 3.50
CA ALA A 45 -3.15 6.38 3.27
C ALA A 45 -3.65 5.74 4.57
N ASP A 46 -2.87 5.83 5.65
CA ASP A 46 -3.25 5.32 6.96
C ASP A 46 -4.51 6.00 7.51
N GLU A 47 -4.62 7.33 7.36
CA GLU A 47 -5.81 8.09 7.77
C GLU A 47 -7.05 7.66 6.98
N LEU A 48 -6.92 7.43 5.67
CA LEU A 48 -8.04 6.99 4.82
C LEU A 48 -8.50 5.57 5.18
N ILE A 49 -7.55 4.67 5.44
CA ILE A 49 -7.84 3.29 5.86
C ILE A 49 -8.48 3.31 7.26
N HIS A 50 -7.95 4.12 8.18
CA HIS A 50 -8.50 4.26 9.52
C HIS A 50 -9.90 4.86 9.55
N ALA A 51 -10.13 5.92 8.77
CA ALA A 51 -11.45 6.53 8.64
C ALA A 51 -12.51 5.56 8.12
N HIS A 52 -12.10 4.52 7.39
CA HIS A 52 -12.99 3.49 6.87
C HIS A 52 -13.16 2.32 7.84
N PHE A 53 -12.07 1.63 8.17
CA PHE A 53 -12.09 0.37 8.92
C PHE A 53 -11.86 0.53 10.43
N GLY A 54 -11.81 1.75 10.96
CA GLY A 54 -11.46 2.05 12.35
C GLY A 54 -12.30 1.31 13.39
N ASN A 55 -13.58 1.09 13.08
CA ASN A 55 -14.55 0.42 13.95
C ASN A 55 -14.74 -1.07 13.62
N ASP A 56 -14.09 -1.56 12.57
CA ASP A 56 -14.27 -2.92 12.09
C ASP A 56 -13.42 -3.93 12.86
N PRO A 57 -13.83 -5.21 12.90
CA PRO A 57 -13.04 -6.31 13.44
C PRO A 57 -11.92 -6.70 12.47
N CYS A 58 -10.98 -5.78 12.26
CA CYS A 58 -9.81 -5.94 11.39
C CYS A 58 -8.50 -5.68 12.15
N ILE A 59 -7.41 -6.18 11.59
CA ILE A 59 -6.05 -5.86 12.03
C ILE A 59 -5.40 -4.99 10.96
N TYR A 60 -4.87 -3.84 11.36
CA TYR A 60 -4.09 -2.97 10.47
C TYR A 60 -2.69 -2.78 11.03
N LEU A 61 -1.71 -3.00 10.19
CA LEU A 61 -0.29 -2.97 10.51
C LEU A 61 0.41 -2.02 9.54
N THR A 62 1.32 -1.19 10.05
CA THR A 62 2.00 -0.13 9.30
C THR A 62 3.51 -0.20 9.53
N ASP A 63 4.28 0.37 8.60
CA ASP A 63 5.76 0.49 8.67
C ASP A 63 6.46 -0.85 8.96
N LEU A 64 6.19 -1.84 8.12
CA LEU A 64 6.63 -3.20 8.36
C LEU A 64 7.94 -3.48 7.63
N ASN A 65 8.99 -3.69 8.41
CA ASN A 65 10.31 -4.04 7.92
C ASN A 65 10.64 -5.49 8.31
N TYR A 66 10.63 -6.39 7.32
CA TYR A 66 10.88 -7.81 7.51
C TYR A 66 12.14 -8.29 6.81
N ILE A 67 12.71 -9.38 7.33
CA ILE A 67 13.70 -10.19 6.63
C ILE A 67 13.05 -11.55 6.36
N ILE A 68 12.66 -11.79 5.12
CA ILE A 68 12.02 -13.02 4.67
C ILE A 68 12.98 -13.71 3.71
N ASN A 69 13.38 -14.95 4.01
CA ASN A 69 14.32 -15.71 3.18
C ASN A 69 15.57 -14.91 2.82
N TYR A 70 16.21 -14.30 3.85
CA TYR A 70 17.38 -13.42 3.71
C TYR A 70 17.17 -12.17 2.86
N THR A 71 15.93 -11.86 2.48
CA THR A 71 15.57 -10.69 1.69
C THR A 71 14.88 -9.67 2.57
N GLN A 72 15.42 -8.44 2.59
CA GLN A 72 14.72 -7.33 3.22
C GLN A 72 13.50 -6.93 2.38
N VAL A 73 12.37 -6.78 3.05
CA VAL A 73 11.11 -6.31 2.49
C VAL A 73 10.58 -5.23 3.41
N GLN A 74 10.31 -4.06 2.81
CA GLN A 74 9.52 -3.03 3.44
C GLN A 74 8.10 -3.13 2.86
N ILE A 75 7.10 -3.10 3.72
CA ILE A 75 5.69 -3.08 3.36
C ILE A 75 5.07 -1.87 4.05
N ASP A 76 4.45 -0.99 3.26
CA ASP A 76 3.94 0.27 3.81
C ASP A 76 2.77 0.00 4.76
N SER A 77 1.80 -0.82 4.35
CA SER A 77 0.76 -1.30 5.25
C SER A 77 0.09 -2.61 4.85
N ILE A 78 -0.46 -3.27 5.85
CA ILE A 78 -1.22 -4.53 5.75
C ILE A 78 -2.53 -4.38 6.51
N LEU A 79 -3.64 -4.65 5.83
CA LEU A 79 -4.97 -4.83 6.41
C LEU A 79 -5.35 -6.31 6.35
N ILE A 80 -5.69 -6.88 7.49
CA ILE A 80 -6.15 -8.27 7.63
C ILE A 80 -7.62 -8.23 8.01
N ILE A 81 -8.45 -8.79 7.14
CA ILE A 81 -9.89 -8.96 7.34
C ILE A 81 -10.21 -10.41 6.99
N GLU A 82 -10.83 -11.12 7.94
CA GLU A 82 -11.08 -12.56 7.83
C GLU A 82 -9.80 -13.32 7.46
N ASN A 83 -9.83 -14.13 6.40
CA ASN A 83 -8.68 -14.87 5.88
C ASN A 83 -8.01 -14.17 4.69
N THR A 84 -8.21 -12.86 4.52
CA THR A 84 -7.63 -12.09 3.41
C THR A 84 -6.60 -11.08 3.89
N LEU A 85 -5.45 -11.07 3.20
CA LEU A 85 -4.37 -10.12 3.40
C LEU A 85 -4.40 -9.06 2.30
N TYR A 86 -4.74 -7.83 2.66
CA TYR A 86 -4.66 -6.67 1.77
C TYR A 86 -3.38 -5.90 2.07
N ILE A 87 -2.49 -5.82 1.09
CA ILE A 87 -1.21 -5.13 1.18
C ILE A 87 -1.27 -3.88 0.32
N PHE A 88 -0.99 -2.73 0.91
CA PHE A 88 -0.99 -1.46 0.23
C PHE A 88 0.44 -0.92 0.13
N GLU A 89 0.89 -0.68 -1.11
CA GLU A 89 2.17 -0.06 -1.41
C GLU A 89 1.91 1.39 -1.83
N VAL A 90 2.16 2.34 -0.94
CA VAL A 90 1.84 3.74 -1.17
C VAL A 90 2.83 4.35 -2.16
N LYS A 91 2.30 5.02 -3.18
CA LYS A 91 3.11 5.68 -4.21
C LYS A 91 2.63 7.11 -4.40
N TYR A 92 3.61 8.01 -4.44
CA TYR A 92 3.41 9.37 -4.91
C TYR A 92 4.20 9.60 -6.19
N PHE A 93 3.48 9.76 -7.30
CA PHE A 93 4.07 10.22 -8.55
C PHE A 93 3.35 11.48 -9.01
N ASN A 94 4.12 12.44 -9.52
CA ASN A 94 3.62 13.67 -10.11
C ASN A 94 3.35 13.55 -11.62
N PHE A 95 3.18 12.32 -12.12
CA PHE A 95 2.92 12.01 -13.51
C PHE A 95 1.89 10.89 -13.63
N ASP A 96 1.16 10.89 -14.75
CA ASP A 96 0.20 9.87 -15.07
C ASP A 96 0.88 8.57 -15.52
N LEU A 97 0.18 7.45 -15.35
CA LEU A 97 0.63 6.13 -15.80
C LEU A 97 -0.44 5.45 -16.65
N THR A 98 -0.02 4.55 -17.52
CA THR A 98 -0.91 3.59 -18.19
C THR A 98 -0.65 2.20 -17.62
N TYR A 99 -1.69 1.45 -17.28
CA TYR A 99 -1.57 0.05 -16.82
C TYR A 99 -2.28 -0.89 -17.79
N ASN A 100 -1.55 -1.86 -18.33
CA ASN A 100 -2.07 -2.79 -19.35
C ASN A 100 -2.60 -4.13 -18.78
N GLY A 101 -2.61 -4.30 -17.45
CA GLY A 101 -2.96 -5.57 -16.80
C GLY A 101 -1.75 -6.33 -16.23
N GLU A 102 -0.53 -5.93 -16.59
CA GLU A 102 0.72 -6.56 -16.12
C GLU A 102 1.77 -5.53 -15.72
N LEU A 103 2.01 -4.54 -16.57
CA LEU A 103 3.04 -3.51 -16.38
C LEU A 103 2.44 -2.10 -16.36
N TYR A 104 3.13 -1.23 -15.63
CA TYR A 104 2.90 0.21 -15.65
C TYR A 104 3.80 0.85 -16.69
N TYR A 105 3.28 1.84 -17.42
CA TYR A 105 3.99 2.57 -18.46
C TYR A 105 3.90 4.07 -18.24
N LEU A 106 5.00 4.75 -18.53
CA LEU A 106 5.09 6.21 -18.61
C LEU A 106 4.41 6.72 -19.90
N ALA A 107 4.17 8.03 -19.97
CA ALA A 107 3.54 8.67 -21.13
C ALA A 107 4.36 8.52 -22.43
N ASN A 108 5.68 8.33 -22.32
CA ASN A 108 6.57 8.06 -23.45
C ASN A 108 6.53 6.58 -23.92
N GLY A 109 5.72 5.73 -23.30
CA GLY A 109 5.61 4.30 -23.61
C GLY A 109 6.66 3.42 -22.92
N GLU A 110 7.53 3.98 -22.09
CA GLU A 110 8.54 3.23 -21.35
C GLU A 110 7.91 2.47 -20.17
N ALA A 111 8.30 1.21 -19.99
CA ALA A 111 7.81 0.37 -18.91
C ALA A 111 8.47 0.71 -17.57
N LEU A 112 7.66 0.98 -16.55
CA LEU A 112 8.09 1.21 -15.18
C LEU A 112 8.27 -0.12 -14.44
N HIS A 113 9.29 -0.89 -14.84
CA HIS A 113 9.57 -2.21 -14.28
C HIS A 113 9.82 -2.20 -12.77
N SER A 114 10.37 -1.11 -12.23
CA SER A 114 10.66 -0.99 -10.79
C SER A 114 9.41 -1.18 -9.93
N LEU A 115 8.27 -0.61 -10.33
CA LEU A 115 7.02 -0.74 -9.60
C LEU A 115 6.45 -2.15 -9.71
N SER A 116 6.32 -2.69 -10.93
CA SER A 116 5.77 -4.03 -11.15
C SER A 116 6.60 -5.11 -10.46
N ASN A 117 7.93 -5.00 -10.53
CA ASN A 117 8.84 -5.95 -9.87
C ASN A 117 8.73 -5.88 -8.34
N GLN A 118 8.56 -4.67 -7.77
CA GLN A 118 8.36 -4.50 -6.33
C GLN A 118 7.07 -5.22 -5.86
N LEU A 119 5.95 -5.00 -6.56
CA LEU A 119 4.66 -5.59 -6.21
C LEU A 119 4.71 -7.12 -6.30
N GLU A 120 5.28 -7.66 -7.37
CA GLU A 120 5.40 -9.11 -7.56
C GLU A 120 6.35 -9.74 -6.53
N LYS A 121 7.45 -9.06 -6.18
CA LYS A 121 8.36 -9.50 -5.13
C LYS A 121 7.65 -9.61 -3.78
N ILE A 122 6.89 -8.59 -3.39
CA ILE A 122 6.11 -8.60 -2.14
C ILE A 122 5.11 -9.74 -2.16
N LYS A 123 4.34 -9.89 -3.24
CA LYS A 123 3.35 -10.95 -3.38
C LYS A 123 3.96 -12.35 -3.22
N LYS A 124 5.10 -12.62 -3.86
CA LYS A 124 5.81 -13.91 -3.75
C LYS A 124 6.33 -14.17 -2.34
N LEU A 125 6.96 -13.17 -1.71
CA LEU A 125 7.50 -13.32 -0.36
C LEU A 125 6.40 -13.53 0.67
N MET A 126 5.30 -12.78 0.57
CA MET A 126 4.16 -12.93 1.49
C MET A 126 3.46 -14.27 1.33
N ARG A 127 3.35 -14.78 0.08
CA ARG A 127 2.89 -16.15 -0.15
C ARG A 127 3.77 -17.19 0.54
N SER A 128 5.09 -17.02 0.54
CA SER A 128 5.99 -17.97 1.22
C SER A 128 5.88 -17.96 2.75
N VAL A 129 5.45 -16.83 3.34
CA VAL A 129 5.30 -16.70 4.81
C VAL A 129 3.92 -17.20 5.28
N PHE A 130 2.89 -16.93 4.48
CA PHE A 130 1.50 -17.23 4.81
C PHE A 130 0.94 -18.41 4.02
N GLU A 131 1.79 -19.24 3.42
CA GLU A 131 1.40 -20.44 2.68
C GLU A 131 0.45 -21.25 3.58
N TYR A 132 -0.85 -21.28 3.24
CA TYR A 132 -1.96 -21.93 3.95
C TYR A 132 -2.55 -21.24 5.19
N LYS A 133 -2.05 -20.08 5.62
CA LYS A 133 -2.62 -19.32 6.75
C LYS A 133 -3.66 -18.29 6.35
N VAL A 134 -3.68 -17.92 5.08
CA VAL A 134 -4.62 -16.96 4.48
C VAL A 134 -5.11 -17.53 3.15
N ASP A 135 -6.37 -17.28 2.83
CA ASP A 135 -6.99 -17.77 1.60
C ASP A 135 -6.58 -16.92 0.41
N VAL A 136 -6.45 -15.61 0.64
CA VAL A 136 -6.21 -14.63 -0.42
C VAL A 136 -5.18 -13.59 0.02
N ILE A 137 -4.23 -13.30 -0.87
CA ILE A 137 -3.28 -12.19 -0.73
C ILE A 137 -3.47 -11.23 -1.91
N ILE A 138 -3.87 -10.00 -1.60
CA ILE A 138 -4.10 -8.92 -2.55
C ILE A 138 -3.04 -7.85 -2.30
N VAL A 139 -2.17 -7.60 -3.27
CA VAL A 139 -1.20 -6.50 -3.23
C VAL A 139 -1.65 -5.43 -4.21
N LYS A 140 -1.80 -4.19 -3.74
CA LYS A 140 -2.16 -3.05 -4.60
C LYS A 140 -1.24 -1.86 -4.34
N PRO A 141 -0.73 -1.22 -5.40
CA PRO A 141 -0.19 0.12 -5.24
C PRO A 141 -1.33 1.08 -4.91
N PHE A 142 -1.09 2.00 -3.97
CA PHE A 142 -2.02 3.06 -3.61
C PHE A 142 -1.42 4.42 -3.98
N PHE A 143 -1.88 4.96 -5.09
CA PHE A 143 -1.52 6.25 -5.62
C PHE A 143 -2.30 7.38 -4.92
N THR A 144 -1.63 8.09 -4.02
CA THR A 144 -2.29 9.09 -3.15
C THR A 144 -2.23 10.51 -3.70
N ASN A 145 -1.54 10.74 -4.82
CA ASN A 145 -1.63 12.01 -5.54
C ASN A 145 -3.03 12.17 -6.17
N LYS A 146 -3.81 13.14 -5.69
CA LYS A 146 -5.18 13.43 -6.17
C LYS A 146 -5.24 13.80 -7.66
N ASP A 147 -4.18 14.40 -8.18
CA ASP A 147 -4.12 14.91 -9.55
C ASP A 147 -3.60 13.86 -10.53
N GLN A 148 -3.08 12.73 -10.03
CA GLN A 148 -2.59 11.63 -10.85
C GLN A 148 -3.75 10.83 -11.44
N LYS A 149 -3.61 10.47 -12.71
CA LYS A 149 -4.50 9.53 -13.40
C LYS A 149 -3.74 8.25 -13.78
N ILE A 150 -4.45 7.14 -13.64
CA ILE A 150 -4.00 5.83 -14.14
C ILE A 150 -4.96 5.41 -15.26
N TYR A 151 -4.47 5.37 -16.49
CA TYR A 151 -5.26 4.93 -17.64
C TYR A 151 -5.21 3.40 -17.72
N SER A 152 -6.36 2.73 -17.52
CA SER A 152 -6.43 1.27 -17.58
C SER A 152 -7.84 0.75 -17.79
N LYS A 153 -7.95 -0.46 -18.36
CA LYS A 153 -9.17 -1.29 -18.32
C LYS A 153 -9.26 -2.16 -17.06
N HIS A 154 -8.20 -2.21 -16.25
CA HIS A 154 -8.04 -3.05 -15.06
C HIS A 154 -8.01 -2.19 -13.78
N ALA A 155 -9.05 -1.36 -13.59
CA ALA A 155 -9.14 -0.40 -12.49
C ALA A 155 -9.20 -1.04 -11.09
N ASP A 156 -9.41 -2.35 -11.02
CA ASP A 156 -9.40 -3.14 -9.81
C ASP A 156 -7.98 -3.45 -9.31
N HIS A 157 -6.92 -3.25 -10.10
CA HIS A 157 -5.55 -3.66 -9.75
C HIS A 157 -4.74 -2.62 -8.95
N TYR A 158 -5.25 -1.41 -8.80
CA TYR A 158 -4.58 -0.30 -8.11
C TYR A 158 -5.59 0.56 -7.37
N LEU A 159 -5.10 1.31 -6.39
CA LEU A 159 -5.89 2.32 -5.70
C LEU A 159 -5.40 3.72 -6.07
N THR A 160 -6.34 4.64 -6.18
CA THR A 160 -6.16 6.07 -6.36
C THR A 160 -7.08 6.80 -5.41
N MET A 161 -6.87 8.10 -5.23
CA MET A 161 -7.80 8.96 -4.51
C MET A 161 -9.24 8.96 -5.08
N HIS A 162 -9.41 8.52 -6.34
CA HIS A 162 -10.71 8.48 -7.02
C HIS A 162 -11.47 7.16 -6.82
N ASN A 163 -10.78 6.04 -6.59
CA ASN A 163 -11.42 4.71 -6.52
C ASN A 163 -11.29 3.99 -5.16
N TYR A 164 -10.44 4.47 -4.23
CA TYR A 164 -10.17 3.74 -2.98
C TYR A 164 -11.44 3.44 -2.17
N LYS A 165 -12.38 4.40 -2.08
CA LYS A 165 -13.64 4.20 -1.35
C LYS A 165 -14.47 3.06 -1.94
N ALA A 166 -14.56 2.96 -3.27
CA ALA A 166 -15.31 1.90 -3.93
C ALA A 166 -14.68 0.54 -3.66
N PHE A 167 -13.34 0.47 -3.65
CA PHE A 167 -12.62 -0.74 -3.27
C PHE A 167 -12.83 -1.10 -1.79
N PHE A 168 -12.67 -0.15 -0.86
CA PHE A 168 -12.86 -0.41 0.57
C PHE A 168 -14.28 -0.87 0.89
N ASN A 169 -15.31 -0.23 0.31
CA ASN A 169 -16.70 -0.69 0.39
C ASN A 169 -16.93 -2.11 -0.15
N SER A 170 -16.08 -2.57 -1.09
CA SER A 170 -16.17 -3.93 -1.62
C SER A 170 -15.55 -4.97 -0.68
N ILE A 171 -14.65 -4.54 0.22
CA ILE A 171 -14.06 -5.40 1.25
C ILE A 171 -15.07 -5.66 2.38
N GLU A 172 -15.88 -4.66 2.78
CA GLU A 172 -16.97 -4.82 3.77
C GLU A 172 -18.11 -5.73 3.28
N LYS A 173 -18.18 -5.99 1.97
CA LYS A 173 -19.16 -6.86 1.35
C LYS A 173 -18.54 -8.19 0.91
N PRO A 174 -17.86 -8.97 1.77
CA PRO A 174 -17.68 -10.36 1.43
C PRO A 174 -19.09 -10.95 1.41
N LYS A 175 -19.43 -11.66 0.35
CA LYS A 175 -20.72 -12.30 0.14
C LYS A 175 -21.17 -12.94 1.47
N PHE A 176 -22.18 -12.38 2.13
CA PHE A 176 -22.97 -13.09 3.14
C PHE A 176 -23.69 -14.25 2.42
N TYR A 177 -22.94 -15.29 2.13
CA TYR A 177 -23.39 -16.58 1.65
C TYR A 177 -22.66 -17.66 2.43
N ASN A 178 -22.76 -17.57 3.76
CA ASN A 178 -22.89 -18.73 4.63
C ASN A 178 -24.28 -18.72 5.26
N GLN A 179 -25.33 -18.56 4.44
CA GLN A 179 -26.70 -18.94 4.83
C GLN A 179 -26.85 -20.48 4.94
N ALA A 180 -25.83 -21.26 4.57
CA ALA A 180 -25.84 -22.72 4.69
C ALA A 180 -25.54 -23.22 6.12
N VAL A 181 -24.93 -22.43 7.00
CA VAL A 181 -24.58 -22.90 8.37
C VAL A 181 -25.61 -22.48 9.41
N ALA A 182 -26.45 -21.47 9.13
CA ALA A 182 -27.53 -21.06 10.02
C ALA A 182 -28.82 -21.90 9.87
N ALA A 183 -28.91 -22.74 8.83
CA ALA A 183 -30.07 -23.60 8.57
C ALA A 183 -29.93 -25.02 9.17
N GLU A 184 -28.78 -25.37 9.75
CA GLU A 184 -28.55 -26.67 10.42
C GLU A 184 -28.60 -26.57 11.96
N LEU A 185 -29.04 -25.45 12.52
CA LEU A 185 -29.17 -25.24 13.98
C LEU A 185 -30.57 -24.79 14.43
N ILE A 186 -31.62 -25.14 13.68
CA ILE A 186 -33.02 -25.09 14.15
C ILE A 186 -33.66 -26.47 14.01
#